data_AF-A0A243AJ27-F1
#
_entry.id   AF-A0A243AJ27-F1
#
_cell.length_a   1.000
_cell.length_b   1.000
_cell.length_c   1.000
_cell.angle_alpha   90.00
_cell.angle_beta   90.00
_cell.angle_gamma   90.00
#
_symmetry.space_group_name_H-M   'P 1'
#
loop_
_entity.id
_entity.type
_entity.pdbx_description
1 polymer ?
#
loop_
_entity_poly.entity_id
_entity_poly.type
_entity_poly.pdbx_seq_one_letter_code
_entity_poly.pdbx_strand_id
1 'polypeptide(L)'
;MINLLKPFNIKFVITIIVCTITLGALSGCFGKKESVNSLSATEIGEKIKHVTNLEEMKEGDSKKLQKLYNINADEVESFVLYTAPTNIKADEIAAIKIKDMKNVESIKEKISNRIEKKSKSFKDYLPEEYFLIEKRVLKTKDNYILLAISKDADKIEKTFDEIFK
;
A
#
# COMPACT_ATOMS: atom_id res chain seq x y z
N MET A 1 70.20 -30.50 23.19
CA MET A 1 69.62 -31.86 23.29
C MET A 1 68.11 -31.68 23.38
N ILE A 2 67.42 -31.66 22.23
CA ILE A 2 66.73 -32.81 21.60
C ILE A 2 65.50 -33.25 22.43
N ASN A 3 64.32 -32.98 21.84
CA ASN A 3 63.01 -33.62 21.93
C ASN A 3 62.59 -34.36 23.22
N LEU A 4 61.33 -34.14 23.63
CA LEU A 4 60.33 -35.21 23.54
C LEU A 4 58.89 -34.64 23.60
N LEU A 5 58.35 -34.23 22.44
CA LEU A 5 56.90 -34.16 22.23
C LEU A 5 56.36 -35.60 22.21
N LYS A 6 55.43 -35.92 23.12
CA LYS A 6 54.66 -37.18 23.06
C LYS A 6 53.58 -37.06 21.98
N PRO A 7 53.43 -38.05 21.07
CA PRO A 7 52.35 -38.06 20.10
C PRO A 7 51.15 -38.84 20.64
N PHE A 8 49.97 -38.24 20.73
CA PHE A 8 48.69 -38.94 20.96
C PHE A 8 47.54 -37.92 20.77
N ASN A 9 46.47 -38.09 19.98
CA ASN A 9 46.03 -39.19 19.12
C ASN A 9 45.07 -38.59 18.05
N ILE A 10 45.48 -38.54 16.78
CA ILE A 10 44.79 -37.80 15.69
C ILE A 10 43.37 -38.31 15.39
N LYS A 11 43.01 -39.52 15.82
CA LYS A 11 41.65 -40.07 15.62
C LYS A 11 40.59 -39.40 16.50
N PHE A 12 40.97 -38.69 17.57
CA PHE A 12 40.01 -38.09 18.51
C PHE A 12 39.56 -36.68 18.10
N VAL A 13 40.31 -36.01 17.21
CA VAL A 13 40.01 -34.62 16.79
C VAL A 13 39.05 -34.57 15.59
N ILE A 14 38.98 -35.65 14.79
CA ILE A 14 38.18 -35.68 13.56
C ILE A 14 36.68 -35.93 13.82
N THR A 15 36.31 -36.51 14.97
CA THR A 15 34.90 -36.82 15.29
C THR A 15 34.11 -35.64 15.88
N ILE A 16 34.77 -34.55 16.28
CA ILE A 16 34.09 -33.40 16.94
C ILE A 16 33.70 -32.28 15.94
N ILE A 17 34.07 -32.40 14.66
CA ILE A 17 33.80 -31.39 13.60
C ILE A 17 32.55 -31.73 12.74
N VAL A 18 31.72 -32.71 13.12
CA VAL A 18 30.60 -33.20 12.28
C VAL A 18 29.24 -33.21 13.02
N CYS A 19 29.02 -32.35 14.02
CA CYS A 19 27.71 -32.27 14.72
C CYS A 19 27.16 -30.85 14.95
N THR A 20 27.55 -29.83 14.16
CA THR A 20 26.99 -28.46 14.29
C THR A 20 26.36 -27.94 13.01
N ILE A 21 25.78 -28.82 12.19
CA ILE A 21 24.95 -28.41 11.05
C ILE A 21 23.67 -29.23 11.09
N THR A 22 22.74 -28.86 11.96
CA THR A 22 21.29 -29.01 11.75
C THR A 22 20.56 -28.38 12.94
N LEU A 23 19.41 -27.78 12.64
CA LEU A 23 18.51 -27.01 13.52
C LEU A 23 18.89 -25.54 13.77
N GLY A 24 18.58 -24.73 12.75
CA GLY A 24 18.37 -23.28 12.87
C GLY A 24 17.50 -22.73 11.75
N ALA A 25 16.53 -23.52 11.27
CA ALA A 25 15.53 -23.06 10.31
C ALA A 25 14.20 -22.94 11.06
N LEU A 26 13.99 -21.82 11.75
CA LEU A 26 12.68 -21.29 12.11
C LEU A 26 12.84 -19.85 12.59
N SER A 27 11.93 -18.99 12.11
CA SER A 27 11.64 -17.64 12.60
C SER A 27 12.74 -16.59 12.46
N GLY A 28 12.74 -15.94 11.30
CA GLY A 28 13.44 -14.69 11.08
C GLY A 28 13.01 -14.04 9.77
N CYS A 29 11.71 -13.98 9.49
CA CYS A 29 11.20 -13.02 8.52
C CYS A 29 11.66 -11.66 9.04
N PHE A 30 12.66 -11.09 8.36
CA PHE A 30 13.17 -9.75 8.61
C PHE A 30 12.01 -8.81 8.28
N GLY A 31 11.12 -8.63 9.26
CA GLY A 31 10.16 -7.57 9.31
C GLY A 31 10.96 -6.29 9.39
N LYS A 32 11.40 -5.83 8.22
CA LYS A 32 11.81 -4.46 7.99
C LYS A 32 10.61 -3.64 8.46
N LYS A 33 10.67 -3.12 9.69
CA LYS A 33 9.91 -1.95 10.09
C LYS A 33 10.43 -0.85 9.18
N GLU A 34 9.89 -0.81 7.97
CA GLU A 34 9.98 0.38 7.14
C GLU A 34 9.37 1.48 8.00
N SER A 35 10.17 2.50 8.27
CA SER A 35 9.66 3.72 8.86
C SER A 35 8.42 4.10 8.07
N VAL A 36 7.25 4.17 8.70
CA VAL A 36 5.98 4.43 8.02
C VAL A 36 6.07 5.66 7.09
N ASN A 37 6.90 6.64 7.45
CA ASN A 37 7.19 7.85 6.66
C ASN A 37 7.95 7.58 5.33
N SER A 38 8.39 6.36 5.05
CA SER A 38 9.11 6.01 3.81
C SER A 38 8.25 5.30 2.76
N LEU A 39 7.07 4.78 3.12
CA LEU A 39 6.27 4.02 2.15
C LEU A 39 5.79 4.93 1.02
N SER A 40 5.93 4.47 -0.21
CA SER A 40 5.30 5.06 -1.38
C SER A 40 3.80 4.74 -1.40
N ALA A 41 3.02 5.56 -2.09
CA ALA A 41 1.61 5.26 -2.31
C ALA A 41 1.41 3.99 -3.15
N THR A 42 2.39 3.62 -3.99
CA THR A 42 2.38 2.35 -4.74
C THR A 42 2.47 1.15 -3.81
N GLU A 43 3.34 1.19 -2.80
CA GLU A 43 3.42 0.12 -1.79
C GLU A 43 2.15 0.02 -0.93
N ILE A 44 1.50 1.16 -0.64
CA ILE A 44 0.17 1.17 -0.02
C ILE A 44 -0.85 0.50 -0.95
N GLY A 45 -0.82 0.81 -2.24
CA GLY A 45 -1.66 0.17 -3.28
C GLY A 45 -1.50 -1.35 -3.33
N GLU A 46 -0.26 -1.85 -3.27
CA GLU A 46 0.01 -3.29 -3.22
C GLU A 46 -0.57 -3.96 -1.97
N LYS A 47 -0.48 -3.30 -0.80
CA LYS A 47 -1.13 -3.81 0.43
C LYS A 47 -2.65 -3.84 0.29
N ILE A 48 -3.23 -2.84 -0.35
CA ILE A 48 -4.68 -2.76 -0.61
C ILE A 48 -5.13 -3.88 -1.58
N LYS A 49 -4.35 -4.20 -2.61
CA LYS A 49 -4.65 -5.32 -3.55
C LYS A 49 -4.89 -6.66 -2.85
N HIS A 50 -4.34 -6.87 -1.66
CA HIS A 50 -4.55 -8.11 -0.90
C HIS A 50 -5.91 -8.19 -0.18
N VAL A 51 -6.64 -7.08 -0.04
CA VAL A 51 -7.90 -7.03 0.72
C VAL A 51 -9.13 -6.65 -0.13
N THR A 52 -8.92 -6.29 -1.39
CA THR A 52 -9.96 -5.98 -2.37
C THR A 52 -9.57 -6.48 -3.75
N ASN A 53 -10.53 -6.89 -4.57
CA ASN A 53 -10.26 -7.27 -5.95
C ASN A 53 -10.04 -6.02 -6.82
N LEU A 54 -8.81 -5.82 -7.31
CA LEU A 54 -8.47 -4.75 -8.25
C LEU A 54 -8.26 -5.25 -9.69
N GLU A 55 -8.32 -6.56 -9.94
CA GLU A 55 -7.98 -7.15 -11.25
C GLU A 55 -8.91 -6.65 -12.37
N GLU A 56 -10.16 -6.36 -12.03
CA GLU A 56 -11.16 -5.86 -12.97
C GLU A 56 -11.12 -4.32 -13.11
N MET A 57 -10.30 -3.62 -12.32
CA MET A 57 -10.19 -2.17 -12.35
C MET A 57 -9.08 -1.72 -13.30
N LYS A 58 -9.24 -0.51 -13.84
CA LYS A 58 -8.24 0.13 -14.69
C LYS A 58 -7.34 1.03 -13.87
N GLU A 59 -6.05 0.74 -13.89
CA GLU A 59 -5.03 1.62 -13.34
C GLU A 59 -4.90 2.90 -14.17
N GLY A 60 -4.84 4.04 -13.48
CA GLY A 60 -4.73 5.37 -14.06
C GLY A 60 -3.31 5.91 -13.97
N ASP A 61 -2.86 6.54 -15.05
CA ASP A 61 -1.59 7.26 -15.11
C ASP A 61 -1.72 8.71 -14.61
N SER A 62 -0.62 9.47 -14.65
CA SER A 62 -0.59 10.87 -14.23
C SER A 62 -1.52 11.77 -15.06
N LYS A 63 -1.71 11.45 -16.34
CA LYS A 63 -2.67 12.14 -17.21
C LYS A 63 -4.10 11.91 -16.74
N LYS A 64 -4.43 10.68 -16.32
CA LYS A 64 -5.74 10.35 -15.75
C LYS A 64 -5.94 11.04 -14.40
N LEU A 65 -4.93 11.06 -13.53
CA LEU A 65 -4.97 11.77 -12.25
C LEU A 65 -5.28 13.26 -12.47
N GLN A 66 -4.54 13.93 -13.36
CA GLN A 66 -4.77 15.33 -13.70
C GLN A 66 -6.16 15.55 -14.29
N LYS A 67 -6.59 14.70 -15.23
CA LYS A 67 -7.90 14.84 -15.88
C LYS A 67 -9.07 14.67 -14.92
N LEU A 68 -9.00 13.70 -14.00
CA LEU A 68 -10.12 13.40 -13.10
C LEU A 68 -10.16 14.32 -11.88
N TYR A 69 -9.00 14.66 -11.33
CA TYR A 69 -8.88 15.34 -10.04
C TYR A 69 -8.33 16.76 -10.14
N ASN A 70 -7.79 17.18 -11.28
CA ASN A 70 -7.04 18.42 -11.41
C ASN A 70 -5.81 18.48 -10.47
N ILE A 71 -5.19 17.32 -10.23
CA ILE A 71 -3.93 17.17 -9.46
C ILE A 71 -2.79 16.99 -10.45
N ASN A 72 -1.79 17.86 -10.38
CA ASN A 72 -0.62 17.76 -11.23
C ASN A 72 0.40 16.76 -10.65
N ALA A 73 1.15 16.09 -11.52
CA ALA A 73 2.13 15.08 -11.12
C ALA A 73 3.29 15.67 -10.28
N ASP A 74 3.57 16.96 -10.41
CA ASP A 74 4.58 17.65 -9.63
C ASP A 74 4.14 17.94 -8.18
N GLU A 75 2.84 17.91 -7.88
CA GLU A 75 2.29 18.06 -6.52
C GLU A 75 2.42 16.78 -5.68
N VAL A 76 2.62 15.62 -6.33
CA VAL A 76 2.60 14.29 -5.69
C VAL A 76 3.95 13.57 -5.77
N GLU A 77 4.35 12.90 -4.69
CA GLU A 77 5.57 12.10 -4.64
C GLU A 77 5.35 10.73 -5.30
N SER A 78 4.20 10.10 -5.01
CA SER A 78 3.76 8.85 -5.62
C SER A 78 2.24 8.73 -5.49
N PHE A 79 1.62 7.94 -6.37
CA PHE A 79 0.20 7.63 -6.27
C PHE A 79 -0.12 6.27 -6.90
N VAL A 80 -1.26 5.72 -6.53
CA VAL A 80 -2.01 4.71 -7.30
C VAL A 80 -3.43 5.20 -7.50
N LEU A 81 -4.00 4.90 -8.66
CA LEU A 81 -5.37 5.24 -9.01
C LEU A 81 -5.98 4.06 -9.75
N TYR A 82 -7.03 3.47 -9.20
CA TYR A 82 -7.82 2.42 -9.82
C TYR A 82 -9.23 2.95 -10.05
N THR A 83 -9.73 2.82 -11.27
CA THR A 83 -11.08 3.24 -11.65
C THR A 83 -11.84 2.07 -12.26
N ALA A 84 -13.16 2.05 -12.09
CA ALA A 84 -14.00 1.07 -12.75
C ALA A 84 -13.77 1.03 -14.28
N PRO A 85 -13.89 -0.16 -14.91
CA PRO A 85 -13.63 -0.32 -16.33
C PRO A 85 -14.69 0.36 -17.22
N THR A 86 -15.88 0.62 -16.68
CA THR A 86 -17.04 1.21 -17.35
C THR A 86 -17.57 2.41 -16.55
N ASN A 87 -18.35 3.27 -17.20
CA ASN A 87 -18.93 4.46 -16.57
C ASN A 87 -20.23 4.17 -15.77
N ILE A 88 -20.67 2.91 -15.72
CA ILE A 88 -21.87 2.48 -14.97
C ILE A 88 -21.52 1.95 -13.58
N LYS A 89 -20.23 1.97 -13.21
CA LYS A 89 -19.73 1.52 -11.92
C LYS A 89 -18.99 2.66 -11.22
N ALA A 90 -19.26 2.83 -9.93
CA ALA A 90 -18.71 3.90 -9.14
C ALA A 90 -17.37 3.55 -8.48
N ASP A 91 -16.94 2.29 -8.54
CA ASP A 91 -15.69 1.81 -7.94
C ASP A 91 -14.49 2.70 -8.34
N GLU A 92 -13.79 3.20 -7.33
CA GLU A 92 -12.66 4.10 -7.48
C GLU A 92 -11.82 4.08 -6.20
N ILE A 93 -10.56 3.70 -6.32
CA ILE A 93 -9.62 3.63 -5.21
C ILE A 93 -8.39 4.44 -5.58
N ALA A 94 -7.95 5.32 -4.69
CA ALA A 94 -6.72 6.07 -4.86
C ALA A 94 -5.96 6.17 -3.54
N ALA A 95 -4.65 6.00 -3.60
CA ALA A 95 -3.74 6.37 -2.52
C ALA A 95 -2.74 7.37 -3.10
N ILE A 96 -2.52 8.49 -2.41
CA ILE A 96 -1.68 9.58 -2.90
C ILE A 96 -0.75 10.01 -1.77
N LYS A 97 0.56 10.00 -2.04
CA LYS A 97 1.58 10.60 -1.19
C LYS A 97 1.96 11.96 -1.77
N ILE A 98 1.82 13.01 -0.98
CA ILE A 98 1.94 14.41 -1.40
C ILE A 98 3.33 14.92 -1.06
N LYS A 99 3.96 15.70 -1.94
CA LYS A 99 5.34 16.17 -1.72
C LYS A 99 5.45 17.16 -0.56
N ASP A 100 4.53 18.13 -0.50
CA ASP A 100 4.50 19.14 0.55
C ASP A 100 3.23 18.96 1.39
N MET A 101 3.41 18.74 2.70
CA MET A 101 2.31 18.61 3.66
C MET A 101 1.34 19.80 3.64
N LYS A 102 1.80 21.00 3.25
CA LYS A 102 0.95 22.19 3.12
C LYS A 102 -0.13 22.04 2.03
N ASN A 103 0.10 21.17 1.04
CA ASN A 103 -0.81 20.97 -0.08
C ASN A 103 -1.88 19.89 0.20
N VAL A 104 -1.81 19.21 1.34
CA VAL A 104 -2.70 18.09 1.68
C VAL A 104 -4.17 18.49 1.63
N GLU A 105 -4.53 19.61 2.27
CA GLU A 105 -5.95 20.02 2.30
C GLU A 105 -6.45 20.44 0.92
N SER A 106 -5.65 21.17 0.14
CA SER A 106 -5.97 21.54 -1.24
C SER A 106 -6.19 20.31 -2.15
N ILE A 107 -5.35 19.28 -2.01
CA ILE A 107 -5.49 18.03 -2.77
C ILE A 107 -6.72 17.23 -2.29
N LYS A 108 -7.00 17.21 -0.99
CA LYS A 108 -8.21 16.59 -0.43
C LYS A 108 -9.48 17.26 -0.96
N GLU A 109 -9.48 18.57 -1.11
CA GLU A 109 -10.59 19.33 -1.68
C GLU A 109 -10.80 18.99 -3.17
N LYS A 110 -9.72 18.86 -3.96
CA LYS A 110 -9.77 18.37 -5.35
C LYS A 110 -10.42 16.98 -5.44
N ILE A 111 -10.11 16.07 -4.52
CA ILE A 111 -10.71 14.73 -4.42
C ILE A 111 -12.19 14.80 -4.02
N SER A 112 -12.52 15.66 -3.05
CA SER A 112 -13.91 15.89 -2.62
C SER A 112 -14.78 16.41 -3.76
N ASN A 113 -14.25 17.36 -4.54
CA ASN A 113 -14.92 17.87 -5.75
C ASN A 113 -15.17 16.77 -6.80
N ARG A 114 -14.23 15.83 -6.98
CA ARG A 114 -14.40 14.67 -7.87
C ARG A 114 -15.52 13.75 -7.37
N ILE A 115 -15.54 13.46 -6.07
CA ILE A 115 -16.59 12.66 -5.43
C ILE A 115 -17.96 13.32 -5.62
N GLU A 116 -18.09 14.61 -5.37
CA GLU A 116 -19.37 15.32 -5.51
C GLU A 116 -19.90 15.29 -6.94
N LYS A 117 -19.02 15.54 -7.94
CA LYS A 117 -19.38 15.42 -9.36
C LYS A 117 -19.86 14.01 -9.70
N LYS A 118 -19.18 12.99 -9.16
CA LYS A 118 -19.56 11.58 -9.35
C LYS A 118 -20.92 11.30 -8.69
N SER A 119 -21.08 11.67 -7.42
CA SER A 119 -22.31 11.53 -6.65
C SER A 119 -23.51 12.13 -7.40
N LYS A 120 -23.38 13.36 -7.91
CA LYS A 120 -24.41 14.01 -8.75
C LYS A 120 -24.74 13.20 -10.02
N SER A 121 -23.72 12.69 -10.73
CA SER A 121 -23.95 11.91 -11.96
C SER A 121 -24.65 10.57 -11.75
N PHE A 122 -24.45 9.94 -10.58
CA PHE A 122 -25.04 8.63 -10.28
C PHE A 122 -26.40 8.75 -9.58
N LYS A 123 -26.64 9.82 -8.82
CA LYS A 123 -27.88 10.03 -8.06
C LYS A 123 -29.14 9.90 -8.90
N ASP A 124 -29.11 10.45 -10.11
CA ASP A 124 -30.29 10.53 -10.98
C ASP A 124 -30.48 9.28 -11.85
N TYR A 125 -29.50 8.36 -11.89
CA TYR A 125 -29.47 7.27 -12.88
C TYR A 125 -29.26 5.88 -12.28
N LEU A 126 -28.43 5.74 -11.25
CA LEU A 126 -28.04 4.44 -10.67
C LEU A 126 -27.94 4.57 -9.14
N PRO A 127 -29.07 4.42 -8.41
CA PRO A 127 -29.11 4.60 -6.96
C PRO A 127 -28.12 3.72 -6.18
N GLU A 128 -27.91 2.47 -6.61
CA GLU A 128 -26.97 1.55 -5.96
C GLU A 128 -25.53 2.09 -5.96
N GLU A 129 -25.09 2.60 -7.10
CA GLU A 129 -23.76 3.18 -7.28
C GLU A 129 -23.64 4.52 -6.54
N TYR A 130 -24.72 5.31 -6.47
CA TYR A 130 -24.78 6.50 -5.62
C TYR A 130 -24.58 6.15 -4.14
N PHE A 131 -25.28 5.12 -3.62
CA PHE A 131 -25.09 4.68 -2.24
C PHE A 131 -23.68 4.17 -1.96
N LEU A 132 -23.01 3.57 -2.96
CA LEU A 132 -21.61 3.18 -2.84
C LEU A 132 -20.69 4.40 -2.67
N ILE A 133 -20.95 5.50 -3.39
CA ILE A 133 -20.19 6.76 -3.27
C ILE A 133 -20.44 7.44 -1.92
N GLU A 134 -21.66 7.37 -1.40
CA GLU A 134 -21.99 7.93 -0.08
C GLU A 134 -21.30 7.18 1.06
N LYS A 135 -21.07 5.86 0.89
CA LYS A 135 -20.32 5.00 1.83
C LYS A 135 -18.80 5.02 1.63
N ARG A 136 -18.28 5.90 0.76
CA ARG A 136 -16.84 6.02 0.52
C ARG A 136 -16.05 6.22 1.81
N VAL A 137 -14.78 5.85 1.76
CA VAL A 137 -13.76 6.33 2.69
C VAL A 137 -12.96 7.44 2.01
N LEU A 138 -12.81 8.59 2.67
CA LEU A 138 -11.86 9.63 2.32
C LEU A 138 -11.06 9.99 3.58
N LYS A 139 -9.79 9.59 3.63
CA LYS A 139 -8.97 9.67 4.83
C LYS A 139 -7.63 10.32 4.55
N THR A 140 -7.11 11.03 5.55
CA THR A 140 -5.82 11.70 5.49
C THR A 140 -4.96 11.24 6.67
N LYS A 141 -3.68 10.96 6.42
CA LYS A 141 -2.68 10.67 7.44
C LYS A 141 -1.36 11.30 7.00
N ASP A 142 -0.85 12.27 7.76
CA ASP A 142 0.33 13.06 7.39
C ASP A 142 0.21 13.62 5.96
N ASN A 143 1.15 13.31 5.06
CA ASN A 143 1.10 13.70 3.65
C ASN A 143 0.39 12.68 2.74
N TYR A 144 -0.37 11.74 3.30
CA TYR A 144 -1.09 10.71 2.55
C TYR A 144 -2.59 10.97 2.51
N ILE A 145 -3.21 10.70 1.37
CA ILE A 145 -4.67 10.67 1.21
C ILE A 145 -5.10 9.34 0.61
N LEU A 146 -6.14 8.75 1.20
CA LEU A 146 -6.86 7.58 0.71
C LEU A 146 -8.26 7.98 0.25
N LEU A 147 -8.64 7.58 -0.95
CA LEU A 147 -10.03 7.46 -1.39
C LEU A 147 -10.34 5.98 -1.63
N ALA A 148 -11.42 5.47 -1.06
CA ALA A 148 -11.97 4.17 -1.39
C ALA A 148 -13.48 4.23 -1.58
N ILE A 149 -13.92 4.19 -2.83
CA ILE A 149 -15.30 3.90 -3.25
C ILE A 149 -15.29 2.43 -3.68
N SER A 150 -15.69 1.55 -2.78
CA SER A 150 -15.66 0.10 -2.99
C SER A 150 -16.58 -0.57 -1.97
N LYS A 151 -17.06 -1.78 -2.28
CA LYS A 151 -17.77 -2.62 -1.31
C LYS A 151 -16.86 -3.04 -0.14
N ASP A 152 -15.54 -3.01 -0.35
CA ASP A 152 -14.52 -3.35 0.64
C ASP A 152 -13.90 -2.09 1.30
N ALA A 153 -14.55 -0.92 1.21
CA ALA A 153 -14.01 0.35 1.73
C ALA A 153 -13.54 0.26 3.20
N ASP A 154 -14.29 -0.42 4.07
CA ASP A 154 -13.93 -0.60 5.48
C ASP A 154 -12.64 -1.44 5.66
N LYS A 155 -12.46 -2.48 4.83
CA LYS A 155 -11.23 -3.30 4.86
C LYS A 155 -10.04 -2.49 4.38
N ILE A 156 -10.23 -1.73 3.31
CA ILE A 156 -9.22 -0.84 2.73
C ILE A 156 -8.80 0.22 3.75
N GLU A 157 -9.75 0.85 4.44
CA GLU A 157 -9.48 1.82 5.51
C GLU A 157 -8.68 1.18 6.65
N LYS A 158 -9.09 -0.01 7.10
CA LYS A 158 -8.39 -0.72 8.17
C LYS A 158 -6.94 -1.04 7.79
N THR A 159 -6.71 -1.53 6.57
CA THR A 159 -5.36 -1.78 6.04
C THR A 159 -4.55 -0.50 5.99
N PHE A 160 -5.14 0.60 5.53
CA PHE A 160 -4.48 1.90 5.52
C PHE A 160 -4.11 2.35 6.93
N ASP A 161 -5.03 2.27 7.89
CA ASP A 161 -4.76 2.65 9.28
C ASP A 161 -3.64 1.81 9.92
N GLU A 162 -3.62 0.49 9.67
CA GLU A 162 -2.60 -0.42 10.16
C GLU A 162 -1.20 -0.10 9.65
N ILE A 163 -1.09 0.50 8.46
CA ILE A 163 0.20 0.97 7.91
C ILE A 163 0.78 2.10 8.76
N PHE A 164 -0.06 2.93 9.39
CA PHE A 164 0.39 4.10 10.17
C PHE A 164 0.14 4.02 11.68
N LYS A 165 0.00 2.80 12.21
CA LYS A 165 -0.06 2.52 13.65
C LYS A 165 1.32 2.39 14.28
#